data_AF-A0A6J6R062-F1
#
_entry.id   AF-A0A6J6R062-F1
#
_cell.length_a   1.000
_cell.length_b   1.000
_cell.length_c   1.000
_cell.angle_alpha   90.00
_cell.angle_beta   90.00
_cell.angle_gamma   90.00
#
_symmetry.space_group_name_H-M   'P 1'
#
loop_
_entity.id
_entity.type
_entity.pdbx_description
1 polymer ?
#
loop_
_entity_poly.entity_id
_entity_poly.type
_entity_poly.pdbx_seq_one_letter_code
_entity_poly.pdbx_strand_id
1 'polypeptide(L)'
;MGRARRVLVTKENTTIIDGAGNKADVEGRVSEIRGEISRTDSDWDKEKLQERLAKLSGGVCVIKVGAHTEVELKEKKHRLEDAISATRAAVEEGIVSGGGSALVHAATVLAGDLGLSGDEAVGVRLVRKAVDEPLRWIAENAGLEGYVAVAKVRELSDNFGLNAATGEYVDLVKAGVIDPVKVTRSALANAASISAMLLTTEATVVEKVEDDHSAPAGGGHGHSHGPGGHNH
;
A
#
# COMPACT_ATOMS: atom_id res chain seq x y z
N MET A 1 -2.83 39.89 22.73
CA MET A 1 -2.70 38.51 23.28
C MET A 1 -3.72 37.61 22.60
N GLY A 2 -3.39 36.35 22.34
CA GLY A 2 -4.34 35.37 21.78
C GLY A 2 -5.48 35.06 22.76
N ARG A 3 -6.68 34.82 22.24
CA ARG A 3 -7.88 34.46 23.01
C ARG A 3 -8.42 33.11 22.53
N ALA A 4 -8.90 32.27 23.44
CA ALA A 4 -9.55 30.99 23.13
C ALA A 4 -10.60 30.67 24.21
N ARG A 5 -11.61 29.86 23.86
CA ARG A 5 -12.67 29.47 24.81
C ARG A 5 -12.13 28.56 25.92
N ARG A 6 -11.28 27.60 25.56
CA ARG A 6 -10.70 26.64 26.52
C ARG A 6 -9.32 26.21 26.07
N VAL A 7 -8.40 26.08 27.03
CA VAL A 7 -7.08 25.50 26.82
C VAL A 7 -6.92 24.31 27.76
N LEU A 8 -6.55 23.16 27.21
CA LEU A 8 -6.29 21.93 27.95
C LEU A 8 -4.79 21.66 27.93
N VAL A 9 -4.15 21.59 29.09
CA VAL A 9 -2.71 21.29 29.21
C VAL A 9 -2.56 19.97 29.96
N THR A 10 -1.80 19.05 29.39
CA THR A 10 -1.42 17.77 29.97
C THR A 10 0.10 17.67 30.04
N LYS A 11 0.66 16.62 30.64
CA LYS A 11 2.11 16.42 30.74
C LYS A 11 2.82 16.48 29.38
N GLU A 12 2.16 16.01 28.32
CA GLU A 12 2.77 15.82 27.01
C GLU A 12 2.15 16.68 25.90
N ASN A 13 0.92 17.18 26.10
CA ASN A 13 0.17 17.86 25.04
C ASN A 13 -0.54 19.13 25.54
N THR A 14 -0.66 20.11 24.65
CA THR A 14 -1.49 21.31 24.83
C THR A 14 -2.52 21.41 23.70
N THR A 15 -3.80 21.52 24.06
CA THR A 15 -4.91 21.62 23.11
C THR A 15 -5.64 22.94 23.30
N ILE A 16 -5.79 23.71 22.22
CA ILE A 16 -6.51 24.98 22.21
C ILE A 16 -7.86 24.75 21.52
N ILE A 17 -8.95 25.00 22.23
CA ILE A 17 -10.32 24.73 21.78
C ILE A 17 -11.03 26.08 21.55
N ASP A 18 -11.61 26.24 20.36
CA ASP A 18 -12.30 27.44 19.88
C ASP A 18 -11.49 28.72 20.12
N GLY A 19 -10.39 28.85 19.36
CA GLY A 19 -9.61 30.08 19.29
C GLY A 19 -10.43 31.23 18.73
N ALA A 20 -10.33 32.42 19.32
CA ALA A 20 -11.00 33.65 18.88
C ALA A 20 -10.19 34.42 17.83
N GLY A 21 -9.45 33.71 16.99
CA GLY A 21 -8.73 34.30 15.86
C GLY A 21 -9.69 34.80 14.79
N ASN A 22 -9.28 35.82 14.03
CA ASN A 22 -10.06 36.28 12.89
C ASN A 22 -10.13 35.16 11.84
N LYS A 23 -11.34 34.80 11.42
CA LYS A 23 -11.57 33.73 10.45
C LYS A 23 -10.87 34.02 9.11
N ALA A 24 -10.83 35.29 8.69
CA ALA A 24 -10.16 35.70 7.47
C ALA A 24 -8.64 35.43 7.50
N ASP A 25 -7.99 35.63 8.65
CA ASP A 25 -6.55 35.38 8.81
C ASP A 25 -6.26 33.88 8.77
N VAL A 26 -7.14 33.06 9.38
CA VAL A 26 -7.03 31.59 9.34
C VAL A 26 -7.24 31.07 7.90
N GLU A 27 -8.26 31.57 7.20
CA GLU A 27 -8.53 31.22 5.81
C GLU A 27 -7.38 31.65 4.88
N GLY A 28 -6.82 32.84 5.09
CA GLY A 28 -5.63 33.31 4.38
C GLY A 28 -4.43 32.38 4.58
N ARG A 29 -4.17 31.98 5.83
CA ARG A 29 -3.08 31.04 6.14
C ARG A 29 -3.32 29.64 5.58
N VAL A 30 -4.56 29.18 5.59
CA VAL A 30 -4.97 27.91 4.96
C VAL A 30 -4.70 27.94 3.46
N SER A 31 -5.04 29.06 2.78
CA SER A 31 -4.78 29.23 1.35
C SER A 31 -3.30 29.25 1.02
N GLU A 32 -2.49 29.92 1.83
CA GLU A 32 -1.04 29.98 1.67
C GLU A 32 -0.41 28.59 1.77
N ILE A 33 -0.76 27.81 2.80
CA ILE A 33 -0.26 26.45 3.00
C ILE A 33 -0.68 25.51 1.86
N ARG A 34 -1.91 25.65 1.33
CA ARG A 34 -2.33 24.90 0.14
C ARG A 34 -1.43 25.19 -1.06
N GLY A 35 -1.06 26.45 -1.27
CA GLY A 35 -0.13 26.85 -2.33
C GLY A 35 1.32 26.40 -2.10
N GLU A 36 1.76 26.27 -0.84
CA GLU A 36 3.06 25.65 -0.50
C GLU A 36 3.06 24.16 -0.82
N ILE A 37 2.02 23.41 -0.41
CA ILE A 37 1.89 21.96 -0.67
C ILE A 37 2.00 21.65 -2.17
N SER A 38 1.38 22.47 -3.04
CA SER A 38 1.44 22.27 -4.48
C SER A 38 2.79 22.58 -5.13
N ARG A 39 3.65 23.34 -4.44
CA ARG A 39 4.98 23.76 -4.95
C ARG A 39 6.14 22.94 -4.37
N THR A 40 5.86 22.13 -3.36
CA THR A 40 6.85 21.28 -2.69
C THR A 40 6.94 19.93 -3.40
N ASP A 41 8.17 19.45 -3.62
CA ASP A 41 8.43 18.12 -4.19
C ASP A 41 8.75 17.06 -3.12
N SER A 42 9.09 17.50 -1.90
CA SER A 42 9.40 16.64 -0.74
C SER A 42 8.14 16.07 -0.08
N ASP A 43 8.02 14.75 -0.03
CA ASP A 43 6.88 14.06 0.59
C ASP A 43 6.80 14.32 2.11
N TRP A 44 7.96 14.40 2.78
CA TRP A 44 8.02 14.74 4.20
C TRP A 44 7.46 16.15 4.48
N ASP A 45 7.83 17.13 3.64
CA ASP A 45 7.33 18.49 3.77
C ASP A 45 5.84 18.58 3.45
N LYS A 46 5.37 17.86 2.42
CA LYS A 46 3.94 17.76 2.12
C LYS A 46 3.16 17.21 3.32
N GLU A 47 3.66 16.14 3.95
CA GLU A 47 3.03 15.55 5.13
C GLU A 47 2.95 16.55 6.28
N LYS A 48 4.04 17.27 6.58
CA LYS A 48 4.06 18.28 7.65
C LYS A 48 3.18 19.49 7.36
N LEU A 49 3.12 19.93 6.11
CA LEU A 49 2.23 21.00 5.69
C LEU A 49 0.75 20.57 5.77
N GLN A 50 0.44 19.33 5.41
CA GLN A 50 -0.90 18.74 5.58
C GLN A 50 -1.30 18.64 7.05
N GLU A 51 -0.40 18.24 7.95
CA GLU A 51 -0.68 18.25 9.40
C GLU A 51 -1.04 19.66 9.90
N ARG A 52 -0.31 20.69 9.45
CA ARG A 52 -0.57 22.09 9.82
C ARG A 52 -1.90 22.57 9.26
N LEU A 53 -2.18 22.26 8.00
CA LEU A 53 -3.44 22.57 7.32
C LEU A 53 -4.64 21.94 8.07
N ALA A 54 -4.52 20.67 8.47
CA ALA A 54 -5.54 19.95 9.21
C ALA A 54 -5.79 20.57 10.60
N LYS A 55 -4.73 20.94 11.33
CA LYS A 55 -4.84 21.63 12.63
C LYS A 55 -5.55 22.99 12.51
N LEU A 56 -5.28 23.75 11.46
CA LEU A 56 -5.93 25.05 11.21
C LEU A 56 -7.38 24.92 10.76
N SER A 57 -7.70 23.86 10.00
CA SER A 57 -9.04 23.61 9.49
C SER A 57 -9.95 22.86 10.49
N GLY A 58 -9.43 22.55 11.69
CA GLY A 58 -10.16 21.80 12.72
C GLY A 58 -10.37 20.31 12.43
N GLY A 59 -9.66 19.76 11.43
CA GLY A 59 -9.88 18.42 10.88
C GLY A 59 -8.87 17.38 11.35
N VAL A 60 -8.56 17.32 12.66
CA VAL A 60 -7.64 16.29 13.19
C VAL A 60 -8.41 15.25 14.00
N CYS A 61 -8.47 14.03 13.47
CA CYS A 61 -8.97 12.86 14.18
C CYS A 61 -7.76 12.02 14.68
N VAL A 62 -7.82 11.55 15.92
CA VAL A 62 -6.81 10.65 16.49
C VAL A 62 -7.47 9.31 16.79
N ILE A 63 -6.98 8.25 16.16
CA ILE A 63 -7.43 6.88 16.43
C ILE A 63 -6.43 6.22 17.38
N LYS A 64 -6.90 5.87 18.58
CA LYS A 64 -6.08 5.18 19.58
C LYS A 64 -6.28 3.67 19.44
N VAL A 65 -5.24 2.97 19.01
CA VAL A 65 -5.25 1.50 18.90
C VAL A 65 -4.76 0.91 20.23
N GLY A 66 -5.49 -0.07 20.75
CA GLY A 66 -5.14 -0.79 21.96
C GLY A 66 -5.15 -2.31 21.72
N ALA A 67 -4.26 -3.03 22.41
CA ALA A 67 -4.20 -4.49 22.40
C ALA A 67 -3.60 -5.03 23.71
N HIS A 68 -3.73 -6.34 23.92
CA HIS A 68 -3.26 -6.99 25.16
C HIS A 68 -1.76 -7.31 25.13
N THR A 69 -1.18 -7.44 23.94
CA THR A 69 0.26 -7.67 23.74
C THR A 69 0.82 -6.70 22.70
N GLU A 70 2.12 -6.47 22.73
CA GLU A 70 2.81 -5.60 21.75
C GLU A 70 2.69 -6.12 20.32
N VAL A 71 2.75 -7.43 20.14
CA VAL A 71 2.62 -8.07 18.82
C VAL A 71 1.24 -7.81 18.22
N GLU A 72 0.17 -7.99 19.01
CA GLU A 72 -1.19 -7.66 18.58
C GLU A 72 -1.36 -6.16 18.34
N LEU A 73 -0.75 -5.31 19.17
CA LEU A 73 -0.83 -3.87 19.01
C LEU A 73 -0.25 -3.44 17.66
N LYS A 74 0.91 -4.00 17.30
CA LYS A 74 1.60 -3.70 16.05
C LYS A 74 0.77 -4.16 14.84
N GLU A 75 0.21 -5.36 14.89
CA GLU A 75 -0.65 -5.89 13.83
C GLU A 75 -1.90 -5.04 13.63
N LYS A 76 -2.65 -4.77 14.72
CA LYS A 76 -3.87 -3.94 14.65
C LYS A 76 -3.57 -2.53 14.17
N LYS A 77 -2.43 -1.97 14.59
CA LYS A 77 -1.98 -0.64 14.15
C LYS A 77 -1.73 -0.62 12.65
N HIS A 78 -0.95 -1.56 12.13
CA HIS A 78 -0.67 -1.64 10.69
C HIS A 78 -1.95 -1.84 9.87
N ARG A 79 -2.84 -2.73 10.31
CA ARG A 79 -4.13 -2.96 9.65
C ARG A 79 -4.99 -1.68 9.57
N LEU A 80 -4.94 -0.85 10.61
CA LEU A 80 -5.63 0.43 10.62
C LEU A 80 -4.97 1.43 9.66
N GLU A 81 -3.63 1.49 9.64
CA GLU A 81 -2.87 2.34 8.71
C GLU A 81 -3.16 1.98 7.24
N ASP A 82 -3.26 0.69 6.94
CA ASP A 82 -3.66 0.18 5.62
C ASP A 82 -5.09 0.60 5.26
N ALA A 83 -6.04 0.45 6.20
CA ALA A 83 -7.44 0.84 5.98
C ALA A 83 -7.59 2.36 5.73
N ILE A 84 -6.83 3.19 6.45
CA ILE A 84 -6.81 4.65 6.22
C ILE A 84 -6.26 4.95 4.83
N SER A 85 -5.17 4.29 4.44
CA SER A 85 -4.53 4.49 3.13
C SER A 85 -5.45 4.05 1.98
N ALA A 86 -6.12 2.91 2.13
CA ALA A 86 -7.11 2.43 1.17
C ALA A 86 -8.30 3.39 1.04
N THR A 87 -8.81 3.91 2.16
CA THR A 87 -9.91 4.89 2.16
C THR A 87 -9.51 6.18 1.45
N ARG A 88 -8.28 6.68 1.69
CA ARG A 88 -7.75 7.86 0.98
C ARG A 88 -7.67 7.61 -0.52
N ALA A 89 -7.12 6.47 -0.93
CA ALA A 89 -7.03 6.07 -2.34
C ALA A 89 -8.41 5.94 -3.01
N ALA A 90 -9.41 5.43 -2.27
CA ALA A 90 -10.78 5.30 -2.77
C ALA A 90 -11.46 6.67 -2.95
N VAL A 91 -11.18 7.64 -2.07
CA VAL A 91 -11.68 9.01 -2.23
C VAL A 91 -11.06 9.72 -3.43
N GLU A 92 -9.78 9.42 -3.74
CA GLU A 92 -9.07 10.05 -4.85
C GLU A 92 -9.51 9.55 -6.23
N GLU A 93 -9.61 8.22 -6.41
CA GLU A 93 -9.83 7.62 -7.74
C GLU A 93 -11.08 6.73 -7.84
N GLY A 94 -11.86 6.62 -6.76
CA GLY A 94 -13.04 5.78 -6.70
C GLY A 94 -12.74 4.32 -6.37
N ILE A 95 -13.76 3.48 -6.55
CA ILE A 95 -13.77 2.07 -6.15
C ILE A 95 -14.15 1.17 -7.32
N VAL A 96 -13.72 -0.08 -7.25
CA VAL A 96 -14.07 -1.17 -8.17
C VAL A 96 -14.49 -2.41 -7.39
N SER A 97 -15.11 -3.38 -8.08
CA SER A 97 -15.37 -4.70 -7.52
C SER A 97 -14.06 -5.38 -7.10
N GLY A 98 -13.97 -5.73 -5.83
CA GLY A 98 -12.74 -6.26 -5.27
C GLY A 98 -12.50 -7.74 -5.60
N GLY A 99 -11.65 -8.38 -4.79
CA GLY A 99 -11.39 -9.81 -4.88
C GLY A 99 -10.71 -10.23 -6.19
N GLY A 100 -10.04 -9.30 -6.88
CA GLY A 100 -9.43 -9.55 -8.20
C GLY A 100 -10.43 -9.60 -9.36
N SER A 101 -11.73 -9.46 -9.12
CA SER A 101 -12.76 -9.57 -10.18
C SER A 101 -12.64 -8.46 -11.23
N ALA A 102 -12.33 -7.22 -10.79
CA ALA A 102 -12.12 -6.09 -11.70
C ALA A 102 -10.99 -6.34 -12.72
N LEU A 103 -9.92 -7.03 -12.32
CA LEU A 103 -8.81 -7.37 -13.20
C LEU A 103 -9.21 -8.42 -14.25
N VAL A 104 -9.97 -9.44 -13.83
CA VAL A 104 -10.49 -10.49 -14.73
C VAL A 104 -11.45 -9.91 -15.77
N HIS A 105 -12.35 -9.00 -15.36
CA HIS A 105 -13.25 -8.32 -16.29
C HIS A 105 -12.49 -7.38 -17.23
N ALA A 106 -11.53 -6.60 -16.71
CA ALA A 106 -10.69 -5.72 -17.53
C ALA A 106 -9.88 -6.50 -18.58
N ALA A 107 -9.48 -7.75 -18.30
CA ALA A 107 -8.72 -8.60 -19.21
C ALA A 107 -9.46 -8.93 -20.52
N THR A 108 -10.78 -8.79 -20.55
CA THR A 108 -11.60 -9.08 -21.75
C THR A 108 -11.21 -8.24 -22.96
N VAL A 109 -10.73 -7.01 -22.75
CA VAL A 109 -10.26 -6.12 -23.82
C VAL A 109 -9.01 -6.66 -24.54
N LEU A 110 -8.28 -7.58 -23.90
CA LEU A 110 -7.09 -8.23 -24.42
C LEU A 110 -7.40 -9.52 -25.20
N ALA A 111 -8.67 -9.89 -25.38
CA ALA A 111 -9.04 -11.16 -26.01
C ALA A 111 -8.55 -11.30 -27.46
N GLY A 112 -8.53 -10.20 -28.22
CA GLY A 112 -8.07 -10.16 -29.62
C GLY A 112 -6.60 -9.79 -29.80
N ASP A 113 -5.77 -10.00 -28.78
CA ASP A 113 -4.33 -9.66 -28.76
C ASP A 113 -4.03 -8.19 -29.17
N LEU A 114 -5.03 -7.31 -29.01
CA LEU A 114 -5.02 -5.90 -29.46
C LEU A 114 -4.70 -5.70 -30.95
N GLY A 115 -4.84 -6.75 -31.79
CA GLY A 115 -4.44 -6.72 -33.19
C GLY A 115 -2.92 -6.75 -33.41
N LEU A 116 -2.14 -6.99 -32.35
CA LEU A 116 -0.68 -7.16 -32.43
C LEU A 116 -0.31 -8.56 -32.93
N SER A 117 0.96 -8.74 -33.31
CA SER A 117 1.45 -10.01 -33.85
C SER A 117 2.85 -10.35 -33.31
N GLY A 118 3.31 -11.58 -33.55
CA GLY A 118 4.63 -12.02 -33.09
C GLY A 118 4.78 -11.95 -31.56
N ASP A 119 5.93 -11.47 -31.11
CA ASP A 119 6.30 -11.38 -29.69
C ASP A 119 5.43 -10.38 -28.92
N GLU A 120 4.95 -9.32 -29.57
CA GLU A 120 4.05 -8.35 -28.94
C GLU A 120 2.71 -9.01 -28.55
N ALA A 121 2.16 -9.87 -29.42
CA ALA A 121 0.95 -10.64 -29.11
C ALA A 121 1.19 -11.65 -27.98
N VAL A 122 2.40 -12.22 -27.88
CA VAL A 122 2.78 -13.06 -26.73
C VAL A 122 2.75 -12.24 -25.43
N GLY A 123 3.28 -11.02 -25.45
CA GLY A 123 3.24 -10.09 -24.32
C GLY A 123 1.80 -9.78 -23.86
N VAL A 124 0.89 -9.52 -24.79
CA VAL A 124 -0.53 -9.31 -24.47
C VAL A 124 -1.14 -10.53 -23.78
N ARG A 125 -0.89 -11.73 -24.32
CA ARG A 125 -1.39 -12.98 -23.71
C ARG A 125 -0.79 -13.25 -22.33
N LEU A 126 0.46 -12.84 -22.10
CA LEU A 126 1.11 -12.95 -20.80
C LEU A 126 0.41 -12.09 -19.76
N VAL A 127 0.16 -10.81 -20.09
CA VAL A 127 -0.59 -9.90 -19.21
C VAL A 127 -2.00 -10.44 -18.96
N ARG A 128 -2.70 -10.87 -20.01
CA ARG A 128 -4.06 -11.45 -19.91
C ARG A 128 -4.11 -12.65 -18.96
N LYS A 129 -3.05 -13.47 -18.92
CA LYS A 129 -2.95 -14.59 -17.98
C LYS A 129 -2.61 -14.10 -16.56
N ALA A 130 -1.66 -13.17 -16.42
CA ALA A 130 -1.18 -12.70 -15.12
C ALA A 130 -2.26 -11.99 -14.30
N VAL A 131 -3.18 -11.26 -14.94
CA VAL A 131 -4.27 -10.55 -14.26
C VAL A 131 -5.34 -11.47 -13.65
N ASP A 132 -5.35 -12.76 -14.00
CA ASP A 132 -6.21 -13.77 -13.37
C ASP A 132 -5.67 -14.25 -12.01
N GLU A 133 -4.36 -14.13 -11.80
CA GLU A 133 -3.66 -14.70 -10.64
C GLU A 133 -4.14 -14.15 -9.28
N PRO A 134 -4.49 -12.86 -9.11
CA PRO A 134 -5.00 -12.35 -7.85
C PRO A 134 -6.29 -13.05 -7.40
N LEU A 135 -7.27 -13.21 -8.31
CA LEU A 135 -8.52 -13.92 -7.99
C LEU A 135 -8.25 -15.42 -7.75
N ARG A 136 -7.35 -16.04 -8.53
CA ARG A 136 -6.95 -17.44 -8.34
C ARG A 136 -6.41 -17.68 -6.92
N TRP A 137 -5.47 -16.85 -6.47
CA TRP A 137 -4.88 -16.98 -5.13
C TRP A 137 -5.90 -16.74 -4.02
N ILE A 138 -6.79 -15.77 -4.20
CA ILE A 138 -7.86 -15.51 -3.23
C ILE A 138 -8.79 -16.74 -3.11
N ALA A 139 -9.17 -17.34 -4.23
CA ALA A 139 -10.00 -18.54 -4.25
C ALA A 139 -9.29 -19.76 -3.64
N GLU A 140 -8.02 -20.00 -3.98
CA GLU A 140 -7.24 -21.11 -3.41
C GLU A 140 -7.03 -20.98 -1.91
N ASN A 141 -6.73 -19.78 -1.42
CA ASN A 141 -6.61 -19.51 0.01
C ASN A 141 -7.94 -19.69 0.76
N ALA A 142 -9.07 -19.59 0.05
CA ALA A 142 -10.40 -19.89 0.57
C ALA A 142 -10.81 -21.37 0.42
N GLY A 143 -9.92 -22.23 -0.09
CA GLY A 143 -10.19 -23.66 -0.30
C GLY A 143 -11.06 -23.97 -1.52
N LEU A 144 -11.10 -23.07 -2.51
CA LEU A 144 -11.83 -23.23 -3.76
C LEU A 144 -10.87 -23.45 -4.94
N GLU A 145 -11.39 -24.05 -6.02
CA GLU A 145 -10.62 -24.27 -7.26
C GLU A 145 -10.38 -22.93 -8.00
N GLY A 146 -9.14 -22.43 -7.94
CA GLY A 146 -8.83 -21.06 -8.34
C GLY A 146 -9.13 -20.72 -9.80
N TYR A 147 -8.63 -21.51 -10.76
CA TYR A 147 -8.91 -21.25 -12.18
C TYR A 147 -10.37 -21.51 -12.57
N VAL A 148 -11.08 -22.38 -11.85
CA VAL A 148 -12.53 -22.58 -12.03
C VAL A 148 -13.28 -21.33 -11.59
N ALA A 149 -12.87 -20.72 -10.47
CA ALA A 149 -13.43 -19.46 -10.01
C ALA A 149 -13.19 -18.32 -10.99
N VAL A 150 -11.96 -18.19 -11.51
CA VAL A 150 -11.62 -17.20 -12.55
C VAL A 150 -12.50 -17.35 -13.79
N ALA A 151 -12.62 -18.57 -14.31
CA ALA A 151 -13.44 -18.84 -15.49
C ALA A 151 -14.90 -18.43 -15.26
N LYS A 152 -15.46 -18.78 -14.09
CA LYS A 152 -16.82 -18.42 -13.74
C LYS A 152 -17.00 -16.90 -13.57
N VAL A 153 -16.09 -16.19 -12.92
CA VAL A 153 -16.17 -14.72 -12.78
C VAL A 153 -16.13 -14.02 -14.14
N ARG A 154 -15.33 -14.54 -15.09
CA ARG A 154 -15.23 -13.98 -16.45
C ARG A 154 -16.54 -14.03 -17.24
N GLU A 155 -17.39 -15.02 -16.97
CA GLU A 155 -18.70 -15.17 -17.63
C GLU A 155 -19.81 -14.31 -16.99
N LEU A 156 -19.56 -13.79 -15.78
CA LEU A 156 -20.50 -12.93 -15.08
C LEU A 156 -20.42 -11.48 -15.57
N SER A 157 -21.51 -10.73 -15.37
CA SER A 157 -21.53 -9.30 -15.64
C SER A 157 -20.60 -8.52 -14.71
N ASP A 158 -20.24 -7.31 -15.13
CA ASP A 158 -19.50 -6.36 -14.31
C ASP A 158 -20.10 -6.25 -12.89
N ASN A 159 -19.21 -6.08 -11.90
CA ASN A 159 -19.49 -6.08 -10.46
C ASN A 159 -19.81 -7.44 -9.82
N PHE A 160 -20.12 -8.48 -10.58
CA PHE A 160 -20.30 -9.82 -10.02
C PHE A 160 -18.97 -10.56 -9.90
N GLY A 161 -18.75 -11.20 -8.77
CA GLY A 161 -17.50 -11.93 -8.52
C GLY A 161 -17.63 -12.89 -7.35
N LEU A 162 -16.53 -13.56 -7.02
CA LEU A 162 -16.47 -14.49 -5.90
C LEU A 162 -16.29 -13.73 -4.59
N ASN A 163 -17.25 -13.82 -3.69
CA ASN A 163 -17.03 -13.49 -2.29
C ASN A 163 -16.34 -14.67 -1.61
N ALA A 164 -15.01 -14.63 -1.51
CA ALA A 164 -14.21 -15.72 -0.97
C ALA A 164 -14.47 -16.01 0.53
N ALA A 165 -15.06 -15.07 1.27
CA ALA A 165 -15.44 -15.30 2.66
C ALA A 165 -16.69 -16.18 2.80
N THR A 166 -17.59 -16.17 1.81
CA THR A 166 -18.82 -16.99 1.81
C THR A 166 -18.80 -18.12 0.78
N GLY A 167 -17.92 -18.04 -0.22
CA GLY A 167 -17.86 -18.95 -1.36
C GLY A 167 -18.90 -18.69 -2.45
N GLU A 168 -19.67 -17.60 -2.34
CA GLU A 168 -20.78 -17.29 -3.24
C GLU A 168 -20.39 -16.30 -4.34
N TYR A 169 -21.07 -16.39 -5.48
CA TYR A 169 -20.91 -15.46 -6.60
C TYR A 169 -22.00 -14.40 -6.53
N VAL A 170 -21.64 -13.17 -6.19
CA VAL A 170 -22.58 -12.09 -5.88
C VAL A 170 -22.10 -10.77 -6.47
N ASP A 171 -22.99 -9.77 -6.49
CA ASP A 171 -22.61 -8.38 -6.72
C ASP A 171 -21.70 -7.91 -5.58
N LEU A 172 -20.40 -7.83 -5.85
CA LEU A 172 -19.38 -7.55 -4.85
C LEU A 172 -19.47 -6.13 -4.30
N VAL A 173 -19.92 -5.18 -5.12
CA VAL A 173 -20.10 -3.79 -4.69
C VAL A 173 -21.23 -3.72 -3.67
N LYS A 174 -22.36 -4.39 -3.94
CA LYS A 174 -23.47 -4.49 -2.97
C LYS A 174 -23.10 -5.29 -1.73
N ALA A 175 -22.25 -6.31 -1.86
CA ALA A 175 -21.74 -7.09 -0.73
C ALA A 175 -20.65 -6.35 0.09
N GLY A 176 -20.21 -5.17 -0.35
CA GLY A 176 -19.17 -4.39 0.31
C GLY A 176 -17.74 -4.90 0.09
N VAL A 177 -17.54 -5.80 -0.87
CA VAL A 177 -16.22 -6.30 -1.29
C VAL A 177 -15.71 -5.40 -2.42
N ILE A 178 -15.06 -4.30 -2.01
CA ILE A 178 -14.62 -3.23 -2.91
C ILE A 178 -13.14 -2.94 -2.71
N ASP A 179 -12.46 -2.62 -3.80
CA ASP A 179 -11.05 -2.21 -3.79
C ASP A 179 -10.90 -0.79 -4.36
N PRO A 180 -9.96 0.04 -3.86
CA PRO A 180 -9.67 1.33 -4.47
C PRO A 180 -9.08 1.18 -5.88
N VAL A 181 -9.60 1.93 -6.86
CA VAL A 181 -9.11 1.91 -8.26
C VAL A 181 -7.61 2.14 -8.34
N LYS A 182 -7.13 3.14 -7.59
CA LYS A 182 -5.72 3.51 -7.53
C LYS A 182 -4.84 2.32 -7.14
N VAL A 183 -5.26 1.53 -6.15
CA VAL A 183 -4.48 0.38 -5.65
C VAL A 183 -4.41 -0.71 -6.72
N THR A 184 -5.54 -1.10 -7.31
CA THR A 184 -5.58 -2.13 -8.36
C THR A 184 -4.73 -1.73 -9.57
N ARG A 185 -4.87 -0.48 -10.05
CA ARG A 185 -4.09 0.04 -11.18
C ARG A 185 -2.60 0.11 -10.88
N SER A 186 -2.23 0.69 -9.73
CA SER A 186 -0.82 0.85 -9.34
C SER A 186 -0.14 -0.49 -9.10
N ALA A 187 -0.82 -1.48 -8.51
CA ALA A 187 -0.29 -2.82 -8.32
C ALA A 187 0.06 -3.47 -9.67
N LEU A 188 -0.87 -3.43 -10.65
CA LEU A 188 -0.64 -3.98 -11.98
C LEU A 188 0.48 -3.25 -12.72
N ALA A 189 0.48 -1.91 -12.71
CA ALA A 189 1.49 -1.11 -13.39
C ALA A 189 2.90 -1.34 -12.83
N ASN A 190 3.04 -1.41 -11.50
CA ASN A 190 4.32 -1.67 -10.86
C ASN A 190 4.81 -3.10 -11.14
N ALA A 191 3.92 -4.10 -11.06
CA ALA A 191 4.26 -5.48 -11.39
C ALA A 191 4.75 -5.60 -12.84
N ALA A 192 4.00 -5.03 -13.80
CA ALA A 192 4.38 -5.03 -15.20
C ALA A 192 5.73 -4.33 -15.45
N SER A 193 6.00 -3.21 -14.76
CA SER A 193 7.27 -2.47 -14.85
C SER A 193 8.47 -3.32 -14.45
N ILE A 194 8.39 -3.98 -13.28
CA ILE A 194 9.47 -4.85 -12.79
C ILE A 194 9.61 -6.10 -13.67
N SER A 195 8.51 -6.73 -14.08
CA SER A 195 8.54 -7.89 -14.95
C SER A 195 9.16 -7.59 -16.31
N ALA A 196 8.84 -6.45 -16.93
CA ALA A 196 9.42 -6.05 -18.20
C ALA A 196 10.95 -5.89 -18.10
N MET A 197 11.43 -5.22 -17.05
CA MET A 197 12.86 -5.08 -16.78
C MET A 197 13.56 -6.43 -16.59
N LEU A 198 12.97 -7.32 -15.78
CA LEU A 198 13.51 -8.67 -15.55
C LEU A 198 13.56 -9.52 -16.83
N LEU A 199 12.52 -9.48 -17.66
CA LEU A 199 12.45 -10.24 -18.91
C LEU A 199 13.52 -9.82 -19.92
N THR A 200 13.99 -8.56 -19.84
CA THR A 200 15.08 -8.05 -20.69
C THR A 200 16.48 -8.21 -20.07
N THR A 201 16.59 -8.83 -18.90
CA THR A 201 17.87 -9.00 -18.20
C THR A 201 18.60 -10.23 -18.74
N GLU A 202 19.64 -10.02 -19.54
CA GLU A 202 20.47 -11.09 -20.13
C GLU A 202 21.59 -11.58 -19.20
N ALA A 203 22.07 -10.72 -18.29
CA ALA A 203 23.15 -11.04 -17.36
C ALA A 203 22.99 -10.30 -16.03
N THR A 204 23.52 -10.87 -14.95
CA THR A 204 23.56 -10.25 -13.62
C THR A 204 24.95 -10.42 -13.02
N VAL A 205 25.48 -9.35 -12.43
CA VAL A 205 26.72 -9.38 -11.66
C VAL A 205 26.36 -9.39 -10.19
N VAL A 206 26.82 -10.41 -9.47
CA VAL A 206 26.57 -10.57 -8.02
C VAL A 206 27.89 -10.60 -7.27
N GLU A 207 27.87 -10.14 -6.02
CA GLU A 207 29.02 -10.32 -5.12
C GLU A 207 29.21 -11.81 -4.83
N LYS A 208 30.47 -12.24 -4.81
CA LYS A 208 30.80 -13.62 -4.45
C LYS A 208 30.51 -13.81 -2.97
N VAL A 209 29.74 -14.84 -2.63
CA VAL A 209 29.55 -15.25 -1.23
C VAL A 209 30.92 -15.62 -0.66
N GLU A 210 31.32 -14.99 0.43
CA GLU A 210 32.54 -15.34 1.14
C GLU A 210 32.36 -16.70 1.83
N ASP A 211 33.28 -17.64 1.59
CA ASP A 211 33.29 -18.93 2.28
C ASP A 211 33.80 -18.72 3.71
N ASP A 212 32.92 -18.76 4.71
CA ASP A 212 33.31 -18.74 6.12
C ASP A 212 33.87 -20.11 6.55
N HIS A 213 35.07 -20.42 6.07
CA HIS A 213 35.83 -21.59 6.49
C HIS A 213 36.64 -21.27 7.74
N SER A 214 35.92 -21.12 8.86
CA SER A 214 36.49 -21.09 10.21
C SER A 214 35.99 -22.27 11.04
N ALA A 215 36.12 -23.50 10.53
CA ALA A 215 36.06 -24.69 11.37
C ALA A 215 37.47 -24.96 11.95
N PRO A 216 37.67 -24.97 13.27
CA PRO A 216 39.00 -25.06 13.86
C PRO A 216 39.57 -26.47 13.72
N ALA A 217 40.51 -26.63 12.78
CA ALA A 217 41.45 -27.75 12.79
C ALA A 217 42.46 -27.53 13.92
N GLY A 218 42.61 -28.53 14.80
CA GLY A 218 43.33 -28.43 16.05
C GLY A 218 44.84 -28.21 15.96
N GLY A 219 45.43 -27.91 17.12
CA GLY A 219 46.84 -28.15 17.42
C GLY A 219 47.63 -26.90 17.83
N GLY A 220 47.86 -26.77 19.14
CA GLY A 220 49.19 -26.48 19.70
C GLY A 220 49.81 -25.08 19.57
N HIS A 221 50.01 -24.46 20.74
CA HIS A 221 51.15 -23.61 21.12
C HIS A 221 51.50 -22.36 20.28
N GLY A 222 51.42 -21.18 20.92
CA GLY A 222 52.23 -20.04 20.52
C GLY A 222 51.73 -18.70 21.04
N HIS A 223 52.42 -18.16 22.03
CA HIS A 223 52.24 -16.83 22.63
C HIS A 223 52.24 -15.68 21.61
N SER A 224 51.51 -14.58 21.92
CA SER A 224 52.09 -13.21 22.03
C SER A 224 51.05 -12.09 21.88
N HIS A 225 50.86 -11.36 22.99
CA HIS A 225 50.63 -9.91 23.17
C HIS A 225 49.47 -9.17 22.44
N GLY A 226 48.61 -8.53 23.25
CA GLY A 226 47.74 -7.40 22.85
C GLY A 226 48.54 -6.10 22.60
N PRO A 227 47.96 -4.87 22.67
CA PRO A 227 46.66 -4.50 23.23
C PRO A 227 45.82 -3.48 22.40
N GLY A 228 44.54 -3.35 22.77
CA GLY A 228 43.91 -2.03 22.91
C GLY A 228 43.01 -1.55 21.77
N GLY A 229 41.74 -1.29 22.11
CA GLY A 229 40.82 -0.52 21.27
C GLY A 229 39.36 -0.59 21.72
N HIS A 230 39.06 -0.12 22.94
CA HIS A 230 37.68 0.17 23.34
C HIS A 230 37.23 1.48 22.67
N ASN A 231 36.05 1.47 22.04
CA ASN A 231 35.26 2.67 21.86
C ASN A 231 33.87 2.42 22.44
N HIS A 232 33.50 3.32 23.36
CA HIS A 232 32.15 3.60 23.80
C HIS A 232 31.30 4.20 22.67
#